data_AF-A0A9E2NSJ0-F1
#
_entry.id   AF-A0A9E2NSJ0-F1
#
_cell.length_a   1.000
_cell.length_b   1.000
_cell.length_c   1.000
_cell.angle_alpha   90.00
_cell.angle_beta   90.00
_cell.angle_gamma   90.00
#
_symmetry.space_group_name_H-M   'P 1'
#
loop_
_entity.id
_entity.type
_entity.pdbx_description
1 polymer ?
#
loop_
_entity_poly.entity_id
_entity_poly.type
_entity_poly.pdbx_seq_one_letter_code
_entity_poly.pdbx_strand_id
1 'polypeptide(L)'
;MQITEKLYQTDAYRTGCETRITAVRPLETGGGTLALDATVFYPEGGGQPADRGALTLSDGEVLAVTDVHEQEGVIWHTVDLSLIH
;
A
#
# COMPACT_ATOMS: atom_id res chain seq x y z
N MET A 1 -5.35 -15.58 -0.24
CA MET A 1 -4.86 -14.27 -0.73
C MET A 1 -3.65 -14.53 -1.61
N GLN A 2 -3.46 -13.73 -2.66
CA GLN A 2 -2.32 -13.87 -3.57
C GLN A 2 -1.11 -13.15 -3.00
N ILE A 3 0.10 -13.70 -3.20
CA ILE A 3 1.37 -13.04 -2.86
C ILE A 3 1.48 -11.75 -3.66
N THR A 4 1.92 -10.67 -3.01
CA THR A 4 2.11 -9.37 -3.67
C THR A 4 3.45 -9.33 -4.39
N GLU A 5 3.46 -8.86 -5.64
CA GLU A 5 4.68 -8.57 -6.39
C GLU A 5 5.38 -7.33 -5.83
N LYS A 6 6.65 -7.49 -5.46
CA LYS A 6 7.47 -6.46 -4.80
C LYS A 6 8.34 -5.73 -5.83
N LEU A 7 7.79 -4.71 -6.48
CA LEU A 7 8.45 -4.01 -7.60
C LEU A 7 9.77 -3.34 -7.18
N TYR A 8 9.86 -2.90 -5.93
CA TYR A 8 11.07 -2.32 -5.33
C TYR A 8 12.26 -3.29 -5.29
N GLN A 9 12.05 -4.61 -5.39
CA GLN A 9 13.15 -5.57 -5.47
C GLN A 9 13.81 -5.59 -6.85
N THR A 10 13.04 -5.28 -7.91
CA THR A 10 13.54 -5.27 -9.29
C THR A 10 14.06 -3.89 -9.67
N ASP A 11 13.40 -2.83 -9.19
CA ASP A 11 13.81 -1.45 -9.39
C ASP A 11 13.56 -0.63 -8.12
N ALA A 12 14.62 -0.44 -7.34
CA ALA A 12 14.57 0.29 -6.07
C ALA A 12 14.29 1.80 -6.22
N TYR A 13 14.40 2.35 -7.43
CA TYR A 13 14.14 3.77 -7.70
C TYR A 13 12.72 4.01 -8.25
N ARG A 14 11.94 2.95 -8.46
CA ARG A 14 10.58 3.05 -8.97
C ARG A 14 9.64 3.62 -7.91
N THR A 15 9.07 4.78 -8.18
CA THR A 15 8.18 5.49 -7.24
C THR A 15 6.69 5.36 -7.55
N GLY A 16 6.32 4.66 -8.64
CA GLY A 16 4.93 4.48 -9.03
C GLY A 16 4.67 3.28 -9.93
N CYS A 17 3.44 2.76 -9.85
CA CYS A 17 2.93 1.67 -10.68
C CYS A 17 1.40 1.70 -10.76
N GLU A 18 0.85 1.16 -11.83
CA GLU A 18 -0.55 0.73 -11.86
C GLU A 18 -0.67 -0.65 -11.21
N THR A 19 -1.71 -0.86 -10.42
CA THR A 19 -1.94 -2.11 -9.69
C THR A 19 -3.41 -2.29 -9.38
N ARG A 20 -3.78 -3.44 -8.81
CA ARG A 20 -5.14 -3.79 -8.44
C ARG A 20 -5.24 -4.10 -6.95
N ILE A 21 -6.30 -3.61 -6.32
CA ILE A 21 -6.66 -4.00 -4.95
C ILE A 21 -7.15 -5.45 -4.97
N THR A 22 -6.51 -6.32 -4.19
CA THR A 22 -6.85 -7.73 -4.07
C THR A 22 -7.63 -8.06 -2.80
N ALA A 23 -7.55 -7.19 -1.78
CA ALA A 23 -8.36 -7.27 -0.57
C ALA A 23 -8.49 -5.92 0.14
N VAL A 24 -9.58 -5.76 0.89
CA VAL A 24 -9.88 -4.56 1.70
C VAL A 24 -10.26 -4.99 3.11
N ARG A 25 -9.66 -4.33 4.11
CA ARG A 25 -10.02 -4.45 5.53
C ARG A 25 -10.36 -3.06 6.07
N PRO A 26 -11.64 -2.68 6.16
CA PRO A 26 -12.01 -1.36 6.67
C PRO A 26 -11.73 -1.26 8.18
N LEU A 27 -11.38 -0.06 8.65
CA LEU A 27 -11.31 0.27 10.07
C LEU A 27 -12.56 1.02 10.50
N GLU A 28 -13.11 0.72 11.68
CA GLU A 28 -14.32 1.35 12.20
C GLU A 28 -14.15 2.87 12.42
N THR A 29 -12.92 3.33 12.57
CA THR A 29 -12.55 4.74 12.81
C THR A 29 -12.39 5.57 11.53
N GLY A 30 -12.64 4.99 10.36
CA GLY A 30 -12.26 5.55 9.06
C GLY A 30 -10.89 5.07 8.62
N GLY A 31 -10.68 4.99 7.30
CA GLY A 31 -9.50 4.34 6.71
C GLY A 31 -9.65 2.82 6.59
N GLY A 32 -8.53 2.16 6.31
CA GLY A 32 -8.49 0.72 6.16
C GLY A 32 -7.11 0.19 5.82
N THR A 33 -7.01 -1.13 5.66
CA THR A 33 -5.84 -1.79 5.12
C THR A 33 -6.16 -2.41 3.77
N LEU A 34 -5.31 -2.15 2.78
CA LEU A 34 -5.47 -2.63 1.41
C LEU A 34 -4.35 -3.59 1.05
N ALA A 35 -4.68 -4.72 0.44
CA ALA A 35 -3.71 -5.59 -0.21
C ALA A 35 -3.69 -5.29 -1.72
N LEU A 36 -2.50 -5.22 -2.31
CA LEU A 36 -2.30 -4.95 -3.73
C LEU A 36 -1.69 -6.17 -4.43
N ASP A 37 -1.95 -6.29 -5.73
CA ASP A 37 -1.37 -7.33 -6.59
C ASP A 37 0.14 -7.11 -6.78
N ALA A 38 0.54 -5.85 -7.01
CA ALA A 38 1.91 -5.37 -7.06
C ALA A 38 2.07 -4.05 -6.29
N THR A 39 3.25 -3.78 -5.74
CA THR A 39 3.52 -2.53 -5.00
C THR A 39 4.95 -2.05 -5.16
N VAL A 40 5.12 -0.72 -5.17
CA VAL A 40 6.40 -0.02 -5.03
C VAL A 40 6.75 0.27 -3.57
N PHE A 41 5.79 0.16 -2.66
CA PHE A 41 5.98 0.49 -1.24
C PHE A 41 6.75 -0.62 -0.52
N TYR A 42 7.85 -0.26 0.12
CA TYR A 42 8.60 -1.13 1.02
C TYR A 42 7.88 -1.25 2.38
N PRO A 43 7.62 -2.48 2.87
CA PRO A 43 7.03 -2.70 4.19
C PRO A 43 8.03 -2.38 5.31
N GLU A 44 7.55 -2.06 6.51
CA GLU A 44 8.41 -1.93 7.69
C GLU A 44 9.22 -3.22 7.92
N GLY A 45 10.52 -3.09 8.17
CA GLY A 45 11.37 -4.26 8.40
C GLY A 45 12.86 -3.93 8.52
N GLY A 46 13.59 -4.75 9.26
CA GLY A 46 15.05 -4.64 9.36
C GLY A 46 15.56 -3.36 10.04
N GLY A 47 14.70 -2.66 10.78
CA GLY A 47 14.99 -1.36 11.40
C GLY A 47 14.72 -0.15 10.50
N GLN A 48 14.25 -0.37 9.27
CA GLN A 48 13.81 0.70 8.37
C GLN A 48 12.30 0.94 8.52
N PRO A 49 11.85 2.20 8.62
CA PRO A 49 10.43 2.53 8.59
C PRO A 49 9.80 2.15 7.24
N ALA A 50 8.50 1.87 7.26
CA ALA A 50 7.70 1.67 6.04
C ALA A 50 7.73 2.90 5.13
N ASP A 51 7.60 2.65 3.83
CA ASP A 51 7.38 3.71 2.86
C ASP A 51 6.03 4.39 3.07
N ARG A 52 5.97 5.67 2.68
CA ARG A 52 4.75 6.49 2.70
C ARG A 52 4.50 7.08 1.33
N GLY A 53 3.23 7.36 1.04
CA GLY A 53 2.83 7.95 -0.23
C GLY A 53 1.33 7.95 -0.41
N ALA A 54 0.87 7.72 -1.63
CA ALA A 54 -0.55 7.76 -1.95
C ALA A 54 -0.96 6.69 -2.95
N LEU A 55 -2.22 6.27 -2.86
CA LEU A 55 -2.90 5.48 -3.87
C LEU A 55 -3.99 6.35 -4.51
N THR A 56 -3.96 6.48 -5.83
CA THR A 56 -5.03 7.14 -6.58
C THR A 56 -5.97 6.08 -7.13
N LEU A 57 -7.22 6.12 -6.71
CA LEU A 57 -8.28 5.25 -7.19
C LEU A 57 -8.74 5.70 -8.59
N SER A 58 -9.45 4.82 -9.28
CA SER A 58 -9.90 5.07 -10.66
C SER A 58 -10.92 6.20 -10.79
N ASP A 59 -11.62 6.55 -9.71
CA ASP A 59 -12.54 7.68 -9.63
C ASP A 59 -11.84 9.00 -9.26
N GLY A 60 -10.52 8.96 -9.06
CA GLY A 60 -9.70 10.11 -8.70
C GLY A 60 -9.56 10.33 -7.18
N GLU A 61 -10.19 9.50 -6.34
CA GLU A 61 -9.98 9.58 -4.89
C GLU A 61 -8.52 9.22 -4.55
N VAL A 62 -7.91 9.98 -3.63
CA VAL A 62 -6.53 9.78 -3.20
C VAL A 62 -6.50 9.35 -1.75
N LEU A 63 -5.95 8.16 -1.52
CA LEU A 63 -5.78 7.58 -0.19
C LEU A 63 -4.32 7.72 0.24
N ALA A 64 -4.09 8.33 1.41
CA ALA A 64 -2.74 8.46 1.95
C ALA A 64 -2.29 7.13 2.54
N VAL A 65 -1.18 6.57 2.05
CA VAL A 65 -0.53 5.39 2.63
C VAL A 65 0.33 5.85 3.80
N THR A 66 -0.08 5.46 5.01
CA THR A 66 0.56 5.90 6.26
C THR A 66 1.51 4.86 6.84
N ASP A 67 1.30 3.59 6.49
CA ASP A 67 2.05 2.46 6.99
C ASP A 67 1.94 1.24 6.05
N VAL A 68 2.94 0.35 6.07
CA VAL A 68 3.01 -0.80 5.15
C VAL A 68 3.61 -2.01 5.87
N HIS A 69 2.93 -3.15 5.84
CA HIS A 69 3.34 -4.37 6.54
C HIS A 69 3.27 -5.60 5.63
N GLU A 70 4.22 -6.52 5.81
CA GLU A 70 4.16 -7.83 5.17
C GLU A 70 3.57 -8.88 6.10
N GLN A 71 2.57 -9.63 5.61
CA GLN A 71 2.02 -10.80 6.29
C GLN A 71 1.89 -11.96 5.30
N GLU A 72 2.64 -13.04 5.53
CA GLU A 72 2.58 -14.27 4.72
C GLU A 72 2.76 -14.02 3.20
N GLY A 73 3.64 -13.07 2.83
CA GLY A 73 3.91 -12.69 1.44
C GLY A 73 2.91 -11.69 0.84
N VAL A 74 1.88 -11.28 1.58
CA VAL A 74 0.95 -10.22 1.19
C VAL A 74 1.44 -8.89 1.77
N ILE A 75 1.52 -7.86 0.95
CA ILE A 75 1.82 -6.50 1.42
C ILE A 75 0.52 -5.74 1.68
N TRP A 76 0.36 -5.34 2.93
CA TRP A 76 -0.77 -4.59 3.46
C TRP A 76 -0.41 -3.12 3.60
N HIS A 77 -1.25 -2.25 3.05
CA HIS A 77 -1.07 -0.79 3.05
C HIS A 77 -2.15 -0.20 3.94
N THR A 78 -1.76 0.38 5.07
CA THR A 78 -2.66 1.16 5.90
C THR A 78 -2.89 2.48 5.20
N VAL A 79 -4.16 2.78 4.95
CA VAL A 79 -4.60 4.02 4.34
C VAL A 79 -5.53 4.77 5.26
N ASP A 80 -5.39 6.08 5.25
CA ASP A 80 -6.29 6.98 5.95
C ASP A 80 -7.20 7.71 4.96
N LEU A 81 -8.47 7.90 5.35
CA LEU A 81 -9.48 8.62 4.55
C LEU A 81 -9.43 10.14 4.78
N SER A 82 -8.44 10.67 5.49
CA SER A 82 -8.24 12.13 5.53
C SER A 82 -8.01 12.61 4.12
N LEU A 83 -9.06 13.22 3.55
CA LEU A 83 -8.98 13.95 2.29
C LEU A 83 -7.70 14.78 2.30
N ILE A 84 -6.79 14.44 1.38
CA ILE A 84 -5.74 15.38 0.97
C ILE A 84 -6.51 16.50 0.25
N HIS A 85 -6.93 17.52 1.01
CA HIS A 85 -7.54 18.75 0.50
C HIS A 85 -6.47 19.67 -0.07
#